data_AF-A4VM05-F1
#
_entry.id   AF-A4VM05-F1
#
_cell.length_a   1.000
_cell.length_b   1.000
_cell.length_c   1.000
_cell.angle_alpha   90.00
_cell.angle_beta   90.00
_cell.angle_gamma   90.00
#
_symmetry.space_group_name_H-M   'P 1'
#
loop_
_entity.id
_entity.type
_entity.pdbx_description
1 polymer ?
#
loop_
_entity_poly.entity_id
_entity_poly.type
_entity_poly.pdbx_seq_one_letter_code
_entity_poly.pdbx_strand_id
1 'polypeptide(L)'
;MIEGSLQLVLDSLPFLLKGAWWTVVLSLSGMFFGLLLGFGLALLRLYAFWPLQWLARVYVSFFRGTPLLVQLFMIYYGLPQLGIQLDPLPAALIGFSLNMAAYTAEILRAAIASIDRGQWEAAASIGMGRAQTLYRAILPQAARTALPPLGNSFISLVKDTALAATIQVPELFRQAQLITARTFEIFTMYLAAALIYWLLASVLAYFQGRLEHRVNRHEQDA
;
A
#
# COMPACT_ATOMS: atom_id res chain seq x y z
N MET A 1 -19.66 -16.89 30.40
CA MET A 1 -19.49 -15.80 29.41
C MET A 1 -18.23 -15.99 28.58
N ILE A 2 -17.02 -16.04 29.18
CA ILE A 2 -15.76 -16.15 28.44
C ILE A 2 -15.65 -17.43 27.60
N GLU A 3 -16.08 -18.59 28.13
CA GLU A 3 -16.04 -19.86 27.40
C GLU A 3 -16.92 -19.85 26.13
N GLY A 4 -18.11 -19.26 26.22
CA GLY A 4 -19.01 -19.10 25.07
C GLY A 4 -18.45 -18.17 24.00
N SER A 5 -17.81 -17.06 24.41
CA SER A 5 -17.14 -16.15 23.48
C SER A 5 -15.95 -16.82 22.79
N LEU A 6 -15.15 -17.62 23.51
CA LEU A 6 -14.02 -18.35 22.93
C LEU A 6 -14.47 -19.40 21.94
N GLN A 7 -15.49 -20.19 22.28
CA GLN A 7 -16.05 -21.20 21.38
C GLN A 7 -16.61 -20.55 20.12
N LEU A 8 -17.30 -19.42 20.24
CA LEU A 8 -17.78 -18.66 19.10
C LEU A 8 -16.65 -18.20 18.18
N VAL A 9 -15.51 -17.74 18.73
CA VAL A 9 -14.33 -17.39 17.92
C VAL A 9 -13.77 -18.61 17.20
N LEU A 10 -13.67 -19.76 17.87
CA LEU A 10 -13.16 -21.00 17.27
C LEU A 10 -14.06 -21.47 16.12
N ASP A 11 -15.38 -21.44 16.31
CA ASP A 11 -16.36 -21.81 15.29
C ASP A 11 -16.35 -20.83 14.10
N SER A 12 -16.03 -19.57 14.37
CA SER A 12 -15.96 -18.50 13.38
C SER A 12 -14.61 -18.40 12.67
N LEU A 13 -13.56 -19.03 13.21
CA LEU A 13 -12.20 -18.90 12.75
C LEU A 13 -12.01 -19.24 11.26
N PRO A 14 -12.64 -20.28 10.68
CA PRO A 14 -12.53 -20.56 9.25
C PRO A 14 -13.01 -19.41 8.37
N PHE A 15 -14.08 -18.71 8.78
CA PHE A 15 -14.62 -17.57 8.05
C PHE A 15 -13.70 -16.35 8.18
N LEU A 16 -13.19 -16.08 9.39
CA LEU A 16 -12.23 -15.00 9.62
C LEU A 16 -10.93 -15.22 8.83
N LEU A 17 -10.40 -16.45 8.81
CA LEU A 17 -9.20 -16.78 8.04
C LEU A 17 -9.44 -16.67 6.52
N LYS A 18 -10.63 -17.02 6.03
CA LYS A 18 -11.01 -16.78 4.63
C LYS A 18 -11.06 -15.28 4.32
N GLY A 19 -11.55 -14.46 5.25
CA GLY A 19 -11.48 -13.00 5.12
C GLY A 19 -10.05 -12.48 5.14
N ALA A 20 -9.21 -12.99 6.03
CA ALA A 20 -7.79 -12.65 6.14
C ALA A 20 -7.01 -13.01 4.86
N TRP A 21 -7.36 -14.12 4.21
CA TRP A 21 -6.84 -14.47 2.89
C TRP A 21 -7.14 -13.36 1.87
N TRP A 22 -8.38 -12.87 1.80
CA TRP A 22 -8.73 -11.77 0.90
C TRP A 22 -8.05 -10.45 1.26
N THR A 23 -7.88 -10.14 2.55
CA THR A 23 -7.06 -9.02 3.03
C THR A 23 -5.62 -9.11 2.48
N VAL A 24 -5.01 -10.29 2.54
CA VAL A 24 -3.65 -10.53 2.01
C VAL A 24 -3.62 -10.39 0.48
N VAL A 25 -4.57 -11.00 -0.24
CA VAL A 25 -4.64 -10.90 -1.70
C VAL A 25 -4.81 -9.45 -2.16
N LEU A 26 -5.71 -8.69 -1.55
CA LEU A 26 -5.97 -7.29 -1.89
C LEU A 26 -4.77 -6.39 -1.60
N SER A 27 -4.13 -6.57 -0.44
CA SER A 27 -2.96 -5.77 -0.07
C SER A 27 -1.75 -6.09 -0.95
N LEU A 28 -1.47 -7.36 -1.23
CA LEU A 28 -0.39 -7.75 -2.16
C LEU A 28 -0.65 -7.23 -3.57
N SER A 29 -1.86 -7.39 -4.08
CA SER A 29 -2.21 -6.95 -5.43
C SER A 29 -2.19 -5.42 -5.54
N GLY A 30 -2.78 -4.72 -4.56
CA GLY A 30 -2.78 -3.26 -4.50
C GLY A 30 -1.37 -2.68 -4.34
N MET A 31 -0.51 -3.33 -3.56
CA MET A 31 0.91 -2.97 -3.45
C MET A 31 1.64 -3.20 -4.77
N PHE A 32 1.44 -4.34 -5.43
CA PHE A 32 2.08 -4.66 -6.70
C PHE A 32 1.72 -3.66 -7.80
N PHE A 33 0.42 -3.44 -8.05
CA PHE A 33 -0.02 -2.48 -9.06
C PHE A 33 0.29 -1.04 -8.65
N GLY A 34 0.15 -0.70 -7.38
CA GLY A 34 0.54 0.60 -6.85
C GLY A 34 2.02 0.91 -7.03
N LEU A 35 2.90 -0.07 -6.82
CA LEU A 35 4.33 0.07 -7.04
C LEU A 35 4.65 0.30 -8.52
N LEU A 36 4.05 -0.48 -9.42
CA LEU A 36 4.23 -0.33 -10.87
C LEU A 36 3.77 1.04 -11.37
N LEU A 37 2.54 1.44 -11.02
CA LEU A 37 1.96 2.73 -11.41
C LEU A 37 2.71 3.90 -10.77
N GLY A 38 3.06 3.78 -9.48
CA GLY A 38 3.79 4.79 -8.74
C GLY A 38 5.21 5.02 -9.26
N PHE A 39 5.90 3.95 -9.67
CA PHE A 39 7.18 4.06 -10.37
C PHE A 39 7.04 4.84 -11.68
N GLY A 40 6.05 4.52 -12.52
CA GLY A 40 5.77 5.26 -13.74
C GLY A 40 5.47 6.75 -13.48
N LEU A 41 4.64 7.06 -12.48
CA LEU A 41 4.33 8.43 -12.07
C LEU A 41 5.55 9.19 -11.54
N ALA A 42 6.44 8.52 -10.81
CA ALA A 42 7.70 9.12 -10.35
C ALA A 42 8.59 9.51 -11.54
N LEU A 43 8.74 8.62 -12.53
CA LEU A 43 9.50 8.92 -13.75
C LEU A 43 8.90 10.09 -14.53
N LEU A 44 7.57 10.13 -14.70
CA LEU A 44 6.90 11.24 -15.36
C LEU A 44 7.17 12.57 -14.65
N ARG A 45 7.15 12.59 -13.32
CA ARG A 45 7.41 13.81 -12.54
C ARG A 45 8.85 14.27 -12.58
N LEU A 46 9.81 13.35 -12.75
CA LEU A 46 11.23 13.67 -12.75
C LEU A 46 11.77 14.02 -14.14
N TYR A 47 11.26 13.37 -15.19
CA TYR A 47 11.91 13.38 -16.51
C TYR A 47 11.01 13.79 -17.68
N ALA A 48 9.69 13.81 -17.54
CA ALA A 48 8.81 14.18 -18.65
C ALA A 48 8.83 15.70 -18.92
N PHE A 49 8.24 16.13 -20.03
CA PHE A 49 8.04 17.55 -20.32
C PHE A 49 6.92 18.16 -19.45
N TRP A 50 6.87 19.49 -19.36
CA TRP A 50 6.11 20.22 -18.33
C TRP A 50 4.61 19.88 -18.19
N PRO A 51 3.82 19.59 -19.25
CA PRO A 51 2.41 19.21 -19.14
C PRO A 51 2.23 17.84 -18.50
N LEU A 52 3.04 16.85 -18.87
CA LEU A 52 2.97 15.51 -18.27
C LEU A 52 3.40 15.55 -16.79
N GLN A 53 4.42 16.34 -16.46
CA GLN A 53 4.80 16.57 -15.07
C GLN A 53 3.67 17.22 -14.27
N TRP A 54 2.94 18.17 -14.87
CA TRP A 54 1.81 18.82 -14.23
C TRP A 54 0.65 17.83 -14.00
N LEU A 55 0.29 17.03 -15.01
CA LEU A 55 -0.75 16.01 -14.88
C LEU A 55 -0.43 14.99 -13.77
N ALA A 56 0.82 14.50 -13.74
CA ALA A 56 1.26 13.58 -12.68
C ALA A 56 1.26 14.24 -11.29
N ARG A 57 1.56 15.55 -11.19
CA ARG A 57 1.43 16.30 -9.94
C ARG A 57 -0.02 16.42 -9.48
N VAL A 58 -0.95 16.71 -10.40
CA VAL A 58 -2.39 16.79 -10.10
C VAL A 58 -2.90 15.43 -9.62
N TYR A 59 -2.56 14.34 -10.32
CA TYR A 59 -2.90 12.98 -9.91
C TYR A 59 -2.42 12.71 -8.47
N VAL A 60 -1.13 12.91 -8.20
CA VAL A 60 -0.55 12.62 -6.87
C VAL A 60 -1.20 13.49 -5.79
N SER A 61 -1.44 14.77 -6.09
CA SER A 61 -2.12 15.69 -5.18
C SER A 61 -3.54 15.25 -4.87
N PHE A 62 -4.31 14.82 -5.87
CA PHE A 62 -5.69 14.39 -5.70
C PHE A 62 -5.78 13.13 -4.84
N PHE A 63 -5.03 12.08 -5.19
CA PHE A 63 -5.12 10.79 -4.50
C PHE A 63 -4.55 10.83 -3.07
N ARG A 64 -3.55 11.67 -2.79
CA ARG A 64 -3.03 11.87 -1.43
C ARG A 64 -3.83 12.90 -0.62
N GLY A 65 -4.54 13.80 -1.31
CA GLY A 65 -5.35 14.86 -0.69
C GLY A 65 -6.80 14.46 -0.43
N THR A 66 -7.25 13.29 -0.90
CA THR A 66 -8.62 12.80 -0.71
C THR A 66 -8.64 11.51 0.11
N PRO A 67 -9.65 11.29 0.97
CA PRO A 67 -9.74 10.06 1.75
C PRO A 67 -9.91 8.82 0.87
N LEU A 68 -9.17 7.74 1.16
CA LEU A 68 -9.27 6.46 0.45
C LEU A 68 -10.70 5.89 0.46
N LEU A 69 -11.43 6.03 1.57
CA LEU A 69 -12.83 5.61 1.65
C LEU A 69 -13.71 6.32 0.60
N VAL A 70 -13.51 7.63 0.41
CA VAL A 70 -14.25 8.40 -0.60
C VAL A 70 -13.88 7.91 -2.00
N GLN A 71 -12.61 7.62 -2.27
CA GLN A 71 -12.16 7.06 -3.56
C GLN A 71 -12.83 5.71 -3.85
N LEU A 72 -12.90 4.81 -2.86
CA LEU A 72 -13.60 3.53 -2.98
C LEU A 72 -15.09 3.71 -3.28
N PHE A 73 -15.76 4.66 -2.62
CA PHE A 73 -17.16 4.97 -2.88
C PHE A 73 -17.38 5.54 -4.27
N MET A 74 -16.52 6.45 -4.73
CA MET A 74 -16.61 7.00 -6.08
C MET A 74 -16.44 5.92 -7.15
N ILE A 75 -15.52 4.97 -6.93
CA ILE A 75 -15.30 3.86 -7.87
C ILE A 75 -16.48 2.89 -7.86
N TYR A 76 -16.96 2.47 -6.68
CA TYR A 76 -17.98 1.43 -6.60
C TYR A 76 -19.41 1.95 -6.78
N TYR A 77 -19.78 3.07 -6.14
CA TYR A 77 -21.12 3.65 -6.21
C TYR A 77 -21.25 4.80 -7.21
N GLY A 78 -20.15 5.50 -7.53
CA GLY A 78 -20.15 6.64 -8.46
C GLY A 78 -20.11 6.22 -9.93
N LEU A 79 -19.17 5.35 -10.33
CA LEU A 79 -19.02 4.90 -11.72
C LEU A 79 -20.27 4.28 -12.36
N PRO A 80 -21.16 3.57 -11.62
CA PRO A 80 -22.43 3.09 -12.18
C PRO A 80 -23.30 4.19 -12.77
N GLN A 81 -23.22 5.44 -12.25
CA GLN A 81 -23.95 6.59 -12.81
C GLN A 81 -23.44 6.99 -14.20
N LEU A 82 -22.23 6.57 -14.55
CA LEU A 82 -21.60 6.74 -15.87
C LEU A 82 -21.72 5.48 -16.74
N GLY A 83 -22.50 4.48 -16.30
CA GLY A 83 -22.69 3.21 -17.02
C GLY A 83 -21.60 2.16 -16.79
N ILE A 84 -20.66 2.40 -15.88
CA ILE A 84 -19.57 1.46 -15.57
C ILE A 84 -19.87 0.78 -14.23
N GLN A 85 -20.24 -0.51 -14.27
CA GLN A 85 -20.48 -1.31 -13.08
C GLN A 85 -19.30 -2.23 -12.81
N LEU A 86 -18.81 -2.20 -11.57
CA LEU A 86 -17.69 -3.03 -11.12
C LEU A 86 -18.14 -3.86 -9.92
N ASP A 87 -17.75 -5.13 -9.91
CA ASP A 87 -17.88 -5.95 -8.72
C ASP A 87 -17.03 -5.37 -7.56
N PRO A 88 -17.36 -5.69 -6.30
CA PRO A 88 -16.64 -5.19 -5.12
C PRO A 88 -15.11 -5.36 -5.17
N LEU A 89 -14.65 -6.56 -5.55
CA LEU A 89 -13.23 -6.91 -5.59
C LEU A 89 -12.42 -6.05 -6.58
N PRO A 90 -12.78 -5.98 -7.89
CA PRO A 90 -12.06 -5.11 -8.82
C PRO A 90 -12.19 -3.63 -8.46
N ALA A 91 -13.32 -3.16 -7.93
CA ALA A 91 -13.47 -1.79 -7.46
C ALA A 91 -12.47 -1.45 -6.35
N ALA A 92 -12.35 -2.34 -5.34
CA ALA A 92 -11.38 -2.18 -4.27
C ALA A 92 -9.94 -2.24 -4.77
N LEU A 93 -9.62 -3.20 -5.64
CA LEU A 93 -8.29 -3.35 -6.21
C LEU A 93 -7.85 -2.09 -6.97
N ILE A 94 -8.74 -1.52 -7.80
CA ILE A 94 -8.47 -0.28 -8.53
C ILE A 94 -8.24 0.87 -7.54
N GLY A 95 -9.13 1.06 -6.57
CA GLY A 95 -8.99 2.14 -5.59
C GLY A 95 -7.70 2.06 -4.79
N PHE A 96 -7.37 0.87 -4.26
CA PHE A 96 -6.12 0.64 -3.54
C PHE A 96 -4.89 0.85 -4.41
N SER A 97 -4.89 0.37 -5.66
CA SER A 97 -3.76 0.51 -6.57
C SER A 97 -3.51 1.98 -6.93
N LEU A 98 -4.56 2.73 -7.24
CA LEU A 98 -4.45 4.15 -7.61
C LEU A 98 -3.98 5.00 -6.43
N ASN A 99 -4.53 4.75 -5.23
CA ASN A 99 -4.10 5.43 -4.02
C ASN A 99 -2.62 5.11 -3.70
N MET A 100 -2.27 3.83 -3.68
CA MET A 100 -0.92 3.37 -3.40
C MET A 100 0.09 3.90 -4.43
N ALA A 101 -0.30 4.02 -5.70
CA ALA A 101 0.53 4.62 -6.74
C ALA A 101 0.92 6.06 -6.43
N ALA A 102 0.00 6.86 -5.87
CA ALA A 102 0.28 8.25 -5.53
C ALA A 102 1.29 8.37 -4.37
N TYR A 103 1.14 7.55 -3.32
CA TYR A 103 2.08 7.50 -2.20
C TYR A 103 3.44 6.98 -2.65
N THR A 104 3.47 5.88 -3.41
CA THR A 104 4.69 5.29 -3.97
C THR A 104 5.43 6.29 -4.85
N ALA A 105 4.73 7.01 -5.73
CA ALA A 105 5.35 8.01 -6.61
C ALA A 105 6.05 9.12 -5.81
N GLU A 106 5.45 9.57 -4.71
CA GLU A 106 6.08 10.56 -3.84
C GLU A 106 7.29 9.99 -3.11
N ILE A 107 7.19 8.79 -2.56
CA ILE A 107 8.28 8.12 -1.85
C ILE A 107 9.49 7.96 -2.77
N LEU A 108 9.29 7.43 -3.98
CA LEU A 108 10.37 7.24 -4.95
C LEU A 108 10.99 8.58 -5.40
N ARG A 109 10.16 9.60 -5.65
CA ARG A 109 10.64 10.94 -6.01
C ARG A 109 11.47 11.55 -4.88
N ALA A 110 11.00 11.44 -3.63
CA ALA A 110 11.69 11.96 -2.45
C ALA A 110 13.02 11.22 -2.22
N ALA A 111 13.03 9.91 -2.37
CA ALA A 111 14.24 9.10 -2.26
C ALA A 111 15.30 9.49 -3.31
N ILE A 112 14.90 9.65 -4.58
CA ILE A 112 15.82 10.12 -5.63
C ILE A 112 16.33 11.53 -5.35
N ALA A 113 15.45 12.43 -4.88
CA ALA A 113 15.81 13.81 -4.57
C ALA A 113 16.68 13.95 -3.31
N SER A 114 16.72 12.94 -2.44
CA SER A 114 17.54 12.94 -1.22
C SER A 114 19.01 12.62 -1.47
N ILE A 115 19.37 12.11 -2.66
CA ILE A 115 20.75 11.79 -3.01
C ILE A 115 21.53 13.08 -3.27
N ASP A 116 22.69 13.20 -2.63
CA ASP A 116 23.54 14.39 -2.66
C ASP A 116 23.96 14.77 -4.09
N ARG A 117 24.02 16.08 -4.38
CA ARG A 117 24.44 16.58 -5.70
C ARG A 117 25.88 16.22 -6.04
N GLY A 118 26.75 16.08 -5.05
CA GLY A 118 28.14 15.62 -5.21
C GLY A 118 28.25 14.23 -5.83
N GLN A 119 27.26 13.34 -5.66
CA GLN A 119 27.23 12.05 -6.38
C GLN A 119 27.08 12.25 -7.89
N TRP A 120 26.32 13.25 -8.31
CA TRP A 120 26.17 13.61 -9.72
C TRP A 120 27.44 14.25 -10.27
N GLU A 121 28.07 15.13 -9.49
CA GLU A 121 29.32 15.81 -9.87
C GLU A 121 30.51 14.83 -9.94
N ALA A 122 30.62 13.90 -8.99
CA ALA A 122 31.64 12.85 -8.98
C ALA A 122 31.49 11.91 -10.18
N ALA A 123 30.27 11.46 -10.48
CA ALA A 123 30.00 10.64 -11.64
C ALA A 123 30.34 11.37 -12.97
N ALA A 124 30.00 12.66 -13.06
CA ALA A 124 30.37 13.50 -14.21
C ALA A 124 31.90 13.64 -14.34
N SER A 125 32.63 13.75 -13.22
CA SER A 125 34.09 13.91 -13.19
C SER A 125 34.84 12.68 -13.72
N ILE A 126 34.24 11.49 -13.64
CA ILE A 126 34.76 10.25 -14.23
C ILE A 126 34.14 9.92 -15.60
N GLY A 127 33.47 10.88 -16.24
CA GLY A 127 32.94 10.78 -17.60
C GLY A 127 31.61 10.05 -17.74
N MET A 128 30.86 9.82 -16.65
CA MET A 128 29.54 9.18 -16.74
C MET A 128 28.49 10.15 -17.31
N GLY A 129 27.73 9.67 -18.29
CA GLY A 129 26.55 10.40 -18.79
C GLY A 129 25.38 10.34 -17.80
N ARG A 130 24.41 11.25 -17.93
CA ARG A 130 23.24 11.34 -17.01
C ARG A 130 22.50 10.03 -16.80
N ALA A 131 22.27 9.26 -17.87
CA ALA A 131 21.61 7.96 -17.77
C ALA A 131 22.47 6.95 -16.99
N GLN A 132 23.78 6.93 -17.27
CA GLN A 132 24.72 6.04 -16.58
C GLN A 132 24.79 6.37 -15.08
N THR A 133 24.86 7.67 -14.74
CA THR A 133 24.83 8.14 -13.35
C THR A 133 23.54 7.73 -12.66
N LEU A 134 22.40 7.94 -13.32
CA LEU A 134 21.09 7.57 -12.79
C LEU A 134 21.01 6.06 -12.48
N TYR A 135 21.34 5.21 -13.45
CA TYR A 135 21.21 3.76 -13.28
C TYR A 135 22.25 3.13 -12.37
N ARG A 136 23.50 3.62 -12.39
CA ARG A 136 24.62 2.96 -11.68
C ARG A 136 24.88 3.55 -10.29
N ALA A 137 24.58 4.83 -10.07
CA ALA A 137 24.86 5.49 -8.80
C ALA A 137 23.56 5.83 -8.04
N ILE A 138 22.63 6.54 -8.70
CA ILE A 138 21.50 7.17 -8.00
C ILE A 138 20.38 6.18 -7.67
N LEU A 139 19.89 5.41 -8.66
CA LEU A 139 18.78 4.48 -8.45
C LEU A 139 19.07 3.41 -7.38
N PRO A 140 20.26 2.78 -7.33
CA PRO A 140 20.59 1.83 -6.27
C PRO A 140 20.52 2.46 -4.88
N GLN A 141 21.03 3.69 -4.70
CA GLN A 141 20.99 4.42 -3.43
C GLN A 141 19.54 4.79 -3.06
N ALA A 142 18.82 5.40 -4.00
CA ALA A 142 17.42 5.79 -3.82
C ALA A 142 16.52 4.59 -3.49
N ALA A 143 16.78 3.40 -4.06
CA ALA A 143 16.04 2.19 -3.73
C ALA A 143 16.22 1.79 -2.25
N ARG A 144 17.42 1.98 -1.68
CA ARG A 144 17.67 1.74 -0.24
C ARG A 144 16.88 2.72 0.61
N THR A 145 16.93 4.00 0.26
CA THR A 145 16.19 5.07 0.97
C THR A 145 14.67 4.91 0.87
N ALA A 146 14.17 4.41 -0.26
CA ALA A 146 12.74 4.20 -0.49
C ALA A 146 12.19 2.94 0.21
N LEU A 147 13.02 1.95 0.51
CA LEU A 147 12.56 0.66 1.02
C LEU A 147 11.81 0.77 2.36
N PRO A 148 12.32 1.47 3.41
CA PRO A 148 11.57 1.64 4.66
C PRO A 148 10.20 2.30 4.51
N PRO A 149 10.04 3.46 3.83
CA PRO A 149 8.72 4.06 3.67
C PRO A 149 7.78 3.22 2.80
N LEU A 150 8.28 2.50 1.78
CA LEU A 150 7.45 1.57 1.01
C LEU A 150 6.92 0.40 1.87
N GLY A 151 7.75 -0.14 2.76
CA GLY A 151 7.32 -1.16 3.72
C GLY A 151 6.22 -0.64 4.65
N ASN A 152 6.40 0.56 5.19
CA ASN A 152 5.39 1.22 6.04
C ASN A 152 4.07 1.47 5.29
N SER A 153 4.13 1.89 4.02
CA SER A 153 2.94 2.02 3.17
C SER A 153 2.26 0.68 2.93
N PHE A 154 3.02 -0.42 2.78
CA PHE A 154 2.43 -1.75 2.61
C PHE A 154 1.73 -2.24 3.88
N ILE A 155 2.33 -2.06 5.06
CA ILE A 155 1.68 -2.38 6.35
C ILE A 155 0.40 -1.54 6.54
N SER A 156 0.45 -0.26 6.15
CA SER A 156 -0.73 0.60 6.17
C SER A 156 -1.82 0.08 5.24
N LEU A 157 -1.47 -0.33 4.02
CA LEU A 157 -2.41 -0.87 3.04
C LEU A 157 -3.13 -2.13 3.56
N VAL A 158 -2.45 -3.03 4.28
CA VAL A 158 -3.10 -4.18 4.90
C VAL A 158 -4.25 -3.74 5.79
N LYS A 159 -4.03 -2.74 6.65
CA LYS A 159 -5.07 -2.19 7.54
C LYS A 159 -6.15 -1.46 6.75
N ASP A 160 -5.76 -0.71 5.72
CA ASP A 160 -6.69 0.03 4.87
C ASP A 160 -7.64 -0.88 4.08
N THR A 161 -7.28 -2.15 3.86
CA THR A 161 -8.21 -3.11 3.23
C THR A 161 -9.52 -3.27 4.00
N ALA A 162 -9.55 -3.01 5.31
CA ALA A 162 -10.77 -3.00 6.12
C ALA A 162 -11.81 -1.98 5.61
N LEU A 163 -11.37 -0.90 4.94
CA LEU A 163 -12.28 0.05 4.31
C LEU A 163 -13.11 -0.60 3.19
N ALA A 164 -12.60 -1.65 2.53
CA ALA A 164 -13.33 -2.35 1.48
C ALA A 164 -14.57 -3.11 2.00
N ALA A 165 -14.67 -3.37 3.30
CA ALA A 165 -15.89 -3.90 3.91
C ALA A 165 -17.13 -3.04 3.58
N THR A 166 -16.94 -1.72 3.48
CA THR A 166 -18.00 -0.73 3.20
C THR A 166 -18.56 -0.82 1.78
N ILE A 167 -17.79 -1.42 0.86
CA ILE A 167 -18.21 -1.74 -0.50
C ILE A 167 -18.39 -3.25 -0.68
N GLN A 168 -18.64 -3.98 0.41
CA GLN A 168 -19.05 -5.38 0.44
C GLN A 168 -17.98 -6.40 0.03
N VAL A 169 -16.71 -6.00 -0.01
CA VAL A 169 -15.61 -6.96 -0.24
C VAL A 169 -15.53 -7.95 0.92
N PRO A 170 -15.45 -9.26 0.66
CA PRO A 170 -15.48 -10.29 1.69
C PRO A 170 -14.13 -10.48 2.42
N GLU A 171 -13.47 -9.37 2.79
CA GLU A 171 -12.24 -9.36 3.57
C GLU A 171 -12.49 -9.57 5.08
N LEU A 172 -11.43 -9.61 5.89
CA LEU A 172 -11.46 -9.97 7.31
C LEU A 172 -12.50 -9.17 8.12
N PHE A 173 -12.52 -7.85 7.99
CA PHE A 173 -13.42 -7.00 8.75
C PHE A 173 -14.88 -7.21 8.34
N ARG A 174 -15.14 -7.42 7.05
CA ARG A 174 -16.47 -7.78 6.52
C ARG A 174 -16.95 -9.11 7.08
N GLN A 175 -16.09 -10.12 7.17
CA GLN A 175 -16.46 -11.41 7.78
C GLN A 175 -16.84 -11.23 9.25
N ALA A 176 -16.06 -10.46 10.02
CA ALA A 176 -16.39 -10.14 11.40
C ALA A 176 -17.76 -9.44 11.50
N GLN A 177 -18.04 -8.43 10.66
CA GLN A 177 -19.34 -7.75 10.61
C GLN A 177 -20.50 -8.70 10.28
N LEU A 178 -20.31 -9.65 9.36
CA LEU A 178 -21.34 -10.63 9.00
C LEU A 178 -21.67 -11.57 10.16
N ILE A 179 -20.66 -12.01 10.92
CA ILE A 179 -20.86 -12.87 12.10
C ILE A 179 -21.53 -12.06 13.20
N THR A 180 -21.06 -10.84 13.46
CA THR A 180 -21.66 -9.91 14.43
C THR A 180 -23.13 -9.64 14.13
N ALA A 181 -23.51 -9.46 12.85
CA ALA A 181 -24.90 -9.23 12.47
C ALA A 181 -25.83 -10.41 12.77
N ARG A 182 -25.28 -11.62 12.93
CA ARG A 182 -26.04 -12.85 13.26
C ARG A 182 -26.02 -13.20 14.75
N THR A 183 -24.92 -12.88 15.42
CA THR A 183 -24.63 -13.33 16.80
C THR A 183 -24.81 -12.21 17.82
N PHE A 184 -24.81 -10.95 17.38
CA PHE A 184 -24.80 -9.74 18.21
C PHE A 184 -23.56 -9.58 19.12
N GLU A 185 -22.52 -10.41 18.90
CA GLU A 185 -21.28 -10.44 19.67
C GLU A 185 -20.22 -9.47 19.10
N ILE A 186 -20.50 -8.17 19.18
CA ILE A 186 -19.68 -7.11 18.55
C ILE A 186 -18.25 -7.11 19.09
N PHE A 187 -18.08 -7.02 20.40
CA PHE A 187 -16.76 -6.90 21.02
C PHE A 187 -15.89 -8.11 20.72
N THR A 188 -16.44 -9.31 20.89
CA THR A 188 -15.76 -10.59 20.65
C THR A 188 -15.23 -10.69 19.22
N MET A 189 -16.07 -10.42 18.21
CA MET A 189 -15.68 -10.55 16.80
C MET A 189 -14.71 -9.45 16.34
N TYR A 190 -14.88 -8.22 16.82
CA TYR A 190 -13.99 -7.12 16.44
C TYR A 190 -12.63 -7.25 17.12
N LEU A 191 -12.57 -7.76 18.35
CA LEU A 191 -11.31 -8.11 19.00
C LEU A 191 -10.59 -9.23 18.24
N ALA A 192 -11.31 -10.28 17.83
CA ALA A 192 -10.73 -11.36 17.03
C ALA A 192 -10.16 -10.84 15.70
N ALA A 193 -10.91 -10.01 14.97
CA ALA A 193 -10.42 -9.37 13.74
C ALA A 193 -9.20 -8.48 13.99
N ALA A 194 -9.22 -7.67 15.06
CA ALA A 194 -8.10 -6.80 15.43
C ALA A 194 -6.82 -7.60 15.73
N LEU A 195 -6.93 -8.72 16.44
CA LEU A 195 -5.80 -9.61 16.72
C LEU A 195 -5.23 -10.23 15.44
N ILE A 196 -6.08 -10.63 14.50
CA ILE A 196 -5.64 -11.16 13.20
C ILE A 196 -4.95 -10.04 12.38
N TYR A 197 -5.53 -8.84 12.32
CA TYR A 197 -4.90 -7.69 11.67
C TYR A 197 -3.53 -7.35 12.29
N TRP A 198 -3.45 -7.36 13.62
CA TRP A 198 -2.21 -7.12 14.35
C TRP A 198 -1.17 -8.20 14.02
N LEU A 199 -1.54 -9.48 14.02
CA LEU A 199 -0.65 -10.57 13.64
C LEU A 199 -0.11 -10.39 12.21
N LEU A 200 -0.98 -10.08 11.24
CA LEU A 200 -0.57 -9.83 9.86
C LEU A 200 0.41 -8.65 9.77
N ALA A 201 0.11 -7.53 10.44
CA ALA A 201 0.96 -6.36 10.47
C ALA A 201 2.32 -6.64 11.15
N SER A 202 2.34 -7.39 12.26
CA SER A 202 3.56 -7.78 12.97
C SER A 202 4.46 -8.69 12.13
N VAL A 203 3.88 -9.66 11.41
CA VAL A 203 4.64 -10.52 10.49
C VAL A 203 5.29 -9.68 9.39
N LEU A 204 4.55 -8.76 8.79
CA LEU A 204 5.10 -7.85 7.78
C LEU A 204 6.17 -6.92 8.34
N ALA A 205 5.96 -6.35 9.53
CA ALA A 205 6.94 -5.49 10.21
C ALA A 205 8.25 -6.25 10.50
N TYR A 206 8.15 -7.51 10.92
CA TYR A 206 9.32 -8.37 11.12
C TYR A 206 10.12 -8.56 9.82
N PHE A 207 9.45 -8.89 8.72
CA PHE A 207 10.12 -9.05 7.42
C PHE A 207 10.67 -7.74 6.87
N GLN A 208 9.94 -6.63 7.04
CA GLN A 208 10.40 -5.30 6.69
C GLN A 208 11.69 -4.95 7.43
N GLY A 209 11.73 -5.10 8.76
CA GLY A 209 12.93 -4.82 9.54
C GLY A 209 14.13 -5.68 9.10
N ARG A 210 13.89 -6.96 8.77
CA ARG A 210 14.95 -7.84 8.26
C ARG A 210 15.49 -7.38 6.90
N LEU A 211 14.61 -6.88 6.01
CA LEU A 211 15.00 -6.32 4.71
C LEU A 211 15.79 -5.01 4.89
N GLU A 212 15.33 -4.12 5.76
CA GLU A 212 16.01 -2.86 6.08
C GLU A 212 17.43 -3.10 6.62
N HIS A 213 17.58 -4.00 7.60
CA HIS A 213 18.90 -4.35 8.14
C HIS A 213 19.86 -4.92 7.09
N ARG A 214 19.36 -5.73 6.14
CA ARG A 214 20.19 -6.28 5.07
C ARG A 214 20.67 -5.20 4.09
N VAL A 215 19.82 -4.22 3.81
CA VAL A 215 20.10 -3.16 2.84
C VAL A 215 21.00 -2.08 3.42
N ASN A 216 20.85 -1.77 4.72
CA ASN A 216 21.61 -0.73 5.41
C ASN A 216 22.86 -1.23 6.14
N ARG A 217 23.24 -2.51 5.98
CA ARG A 217 24.41 -3.11 6.64
C ARG A 217 25.71 -2.32 6.42
N HIS A 218 25.86 -1.65 5.29
CA HIS A 218 27.06 -0.88 4.95
C HIS A 218 27.14 0.51 5.60
N GLU A 219 26.03 1.08 6.10
CA GLU A 219 26.02 2.37 6.79
C GLU A 219 26.20 2.22 8.32
N GLN A 220 25.96 1.02 8.87
CA GLN A 220 26.13 0.74 10.30
C GLN A 220 27.59 0.47 10.69
N ASP A 221 28.43 0.13 9.72
CA ASP A 221 29.84 -0.21 9.89
C ASP A 221 30.80 0.96 9.56
N ALA A 222 30.27 2.15 9.22
CA ALA A 222 31.01 3.36 8.83
C ALA A 222 30.90 4.47 9.89
#